data_AF-A0A536G6V8-F1
#
_entry.id   AF-A0A536G6V8-F1
#
_cell.length_a   1.000
_cell.length_b   1.000
_cell.length_c   1.000
_cell.angle_alpha   90.00
_cell.angle_beta   90.00
_cell.angle_gamma   90.00
#
_symmetry.space_group_name_H-M   'P 1'
#
loop_
_entity.id
_entity.type
_entity.pdbx_description
1 polymer ?
#
loop_
_entity_poly.entity_id
_entity_poly.type
_entity_poly.pdbx_seq_one_letter_code
_entity_poly.pdbx_strand_id
1 'polypeptide(L)'
;MAIDAEDRVLLVRQWRTPASRVLLEIPAGTLDVDESTGVTEDPDRAARRELEEETGYRAGTWRKLAVFWTAPGFASELMHLYLATDLEPAHPDERLGPDEDEHLRLERRPFAQAVKAVEAGEIADAKSIAGLLSVDRMRREGPGLNPAQPLTVPMRTYRATVIEYAMASATVIRRSRASLVFATLFAAAAAWAILSAETVLAIVWIVLAIAFATGLFAFPFALLAAWRYRDRILQETAVGVGPSGFVYRTDTYVGETGWGTFRRIRETGQFLFLDLGPQQLYVPLRVFTREELVEIRRLSAGAGFGPDGRRRSTRGPRGLSPRP
;
A
#
# COMPACT_ATOMS: atom_id res chain seq x y z
N MET A 1 13.07 -16.83 -11.04
CA MET A 1 14.34 -17.58 -10.94
C MET A 1 14.25 -18.91 -11.65
N ALA A 2 15.38 -19.42 -12.16
CA ALA A 2 15.41 -20.65 -12.95
C ALA A 2 16.54 -21.58 -12.47
N ILE A 3 16.28 -22.88 -12.42
CA ILE A 3 17.25 -23.91 -12.01
C ILE A 3 17.32 -24.99 -13.10
N ASP A 4 18.53 -25.28 -13.57
CA ASP A 4 18.77 -26.31 -14.60
C ASP A 4 18.84 -27.74 -14.03
N ALA A 5 18.95 -28.72 -14.91
CA ALA A 5 19.00 -30.14 -14.55
C ALA A 5 20.24 -30.53 -13.73
N GLU A 6 21.32 -29.74 -13.78
CA GLU A 6 22.54 -29.93 -12.98
C GLU A 6 22.49 -29.18 -11.64
N ASP A 7 21.31 -28.74 -11.21
CA ASP A 7 21.08 -27.97 -9.99
C ASP A 7 21.87 -26.65 -9.92
N ARG A 8 21.99 -25.96 -11.06
CA ARG A 8 22.58 -24.62 -11.15
C ARG A 8 21.49 -23.60 -11.36
N VAL A 9 21.54 -22.50 -10.60
CA VAL A 9 20.67 -21.35 -10.81
C VAL A 9 21.20 -20.51 -11.97
N LEU A 10 20.30 -20.08 -12.85
CA LEU A 10 20.58 -19.05 -13.84
C LEU A 10 20.50 -17.67 -13.16
N LEU A 11 21.59 -16.93 -13.26
CA LEU A 11 21.75 -15.58 -12.73
C LEU A 11 22.25 -14.66 -13.85
N VAL A 12 22.00 -13.36 -13.74
CA VAL A 12 22.50 -12.35 -14.66
C VAL A 12 23.37 -11.36 -13.92
N ARG A 13 24.47 -10.94 -14.55
CA ARG A 13 25.27 -9.81 -14.10
C ARG A 13 24.77 -8.55 -14.80
N GLN A 14 24.27 -7.61 -14.01
CA GLN A 14 23.71 -6.35 -14.51
C GLN A 14 24.31 -5.17 -13.76
N TRP A 15 24.63 -4.10 -14.49
CA TRP A 15 24.99 -2.82 -13.87
C TRP A 15 23.71 -2.11 -13.39
N ARG A 16 23.65 -1.78 -12.10
CA ARG A 16 22.55 -0.99 -11.53
C ARG A 16 23.07 0.40 -11.17
N THR A 17 22.70 1.41 -11.95
CA THR A 17 23.09 2.81 -11.74
C THR A 17 22.81 3.30 -10.31
N PRO A 18 21.62 3.05 -9.70
CA PRO A 18 21.35 3.47 -8.33
C PRO A 18 22.29 2.86 -7.28
N ALA A 19 22.77 1.63 -7.51
CA ALA A 19 23.72 0.95 -6.63
C ALA A 19 25.19 1.21 -7.01
N SER A 20 25.42 1.85 -8.17
CA SER A 20 26.72 2.15 -8.79
C SER A 20 27.68 0.96 -8.80
N ARG A 21 27.13 -0.24 -9.07
CA ARG A 21 27.88 -1.49 -9.12
C ARG A 21 27.19 -2.53 -10.01
N VAL A 22 27.94 -3.55 -10.41
CA VAL A 22 27.36 -4.76 -10.99
C VAL A 22 26.78 -5.63 -9.88
N LEU A 23 25.51 -6.00 -10.00
CA LEU A 23 24.86 -6.96 -9.14
C LEU A 23 24.72 -8.31 -9.85
N LEU A 24 24.68 -9.37 -9.04
CA LEU A 24 24.31 -10.71 -9.50
C LEU A 24 22.84 -10.92 -9.12
N GLU A 25 21.98 -11.05 -10.13
CA GLU A 25 20.53 -11.05 -9.96
C GLU A 25 19.91 -12.31 -10.58
N ILE A 26 18.74 -12.73 -10.09
CA ILE A 26 17.87 -13.63 -10.84
C ILE A 26 17.21 -12.88 -12.01
N PRO A 27 16.86 -13.57 -13.11
CA PRO A 27 16.18 -12.95 -14.23
C PRO A 27 14.85 -12.31 -13.81
N ALA A 28 14.59 -11.08 -14.25
CA ALA A 28 13.34 -10.35 -14.04
C ALA A 28 13.32 -9.02 -14.79
N GLY A 29 12.17 -8.70 -15.40
CA GLY A 29 11.85 -7.37 -15.90
C GLY A 29 10.43 -6.92 -15.59
N THR A 30 9.98 -5.93 -16.35
CA THR A 30 8.77 -5.15 -16.04
C THR A 30 7.57 -5.71 -16.78
N LEU A 31 6.36 -5.54 -16.22
CA LEU A 31 5.14 -5.87 -16.94
C LEU A 31 4.88 -4.81 -18.02
N ASP A 32 4.67 -5.25 -19.25
CA ASP A 32 4.28 -4.33 -20.32
C ASP A 32 2.89 -3.77 -20.08
N VAL A 33 2.66 -2.52 -20.52
CA VAL A 33 1.34 -1.90 -20.50
C VAL A 33 0.98 -1.53 -21.92
N ASP A 34 -0.12 -2.06 -22.42
CA ASP A 34 -0.68 -1.63 -23.70
C ASP A 34 -1.17 -0.19 -23.56
N GLU A 35 -0.48 0.77 -24.17
CA GLU A 35 -0.81 2.18 -24.08
C GLU A 35 -2.20 2.52 -24.66
N SER A 36 -2.68 1.71 -25.61
CA SER A 36 -3.96 1.94 -26.29
C SER A 36 -5.16 1.42 -25.48
N THR A 37 -4.98 0.33 -24.72
CA THR A 37 -6.04 -0.30 -23.92
C THR A 37 -5.89 -0.08 -22.42
N GLY A 38 -4.72 0.34 -21.95
CA GLY A 38 -4.36 0.47 -20.54
C GLY A 38 -4.20 -0.87 -19.81
N VAL A 39 -4.21 -1.99 -20.53
CA VAL A 39 -4.13 -3.33 -19.94
C VAL A 39 -2.67 -3.67 -19.65
N THR A 40 -2.39 -4.03 -18.39
CA THR A 40 -1.08 -4.55 -17.97
C THR A 40 -0.94 -6.03 -18.32
N GLU A 41 0.25 -6.43 -18.76
CA GLU A 41 0.63 -7.80 -19.06
C GLU A 41 0.38 -8.74 -17.87
N ASP A 42 -0.04 -9.97 -18.16
CA ASP A 42 -0.15 -11.01 -17.15
C ASP A 42 1.24 -11.40 -16.60
N PRO A 43 1.45 -11.42 -15.27
CA PRO A 43 2.76 -11.70 -14.69
C PRO A 43 3.34 -13.08 -15.02
N ASP A 44 2.52 -14.09 -15.31
CA ASP A 44 3.03 -15.41 -15.70
C ASP A 44 3.58 -15.37 -17.14
N ARG A 45 3.01 -14.53 -18.01
CA ARG A 45 3.52 -14.30 -19.37
C ARG A 45 4.82 -13.50 -19.34
N ALA A 46 4.83 -12.39 -18.60
CA ALA A 46 6.02 -11.56 -18.43
C ALA A 46 7.19 -12.39 -17.91
N ALA A 47 6.99 -13.19 -16.86
CA ALA A 47 8.05 -14.01 -16.30
C ALA A 47 8.67 -15.01 -17.30
N ARG A 48 7.88 -15.53 -18.26
CA ARG A 48 8.35 -16.44 -19.32
C ARG A 48 9.13 -15.70 -20.39
N ARG A 49 8.62 -14.53 -20.82
CA ARG A 49 9.27 -13.63 -21.78
C ARG A 49 10.64 -13.19 -21.28
N GLU A 50 10.68 -12.63 -20.07
CA GLU A 50 11.89 -12.13 -19.42
C GLU A 50 12.94 -13.22 -19.19
N LEU A 51 12.52 -14.44 -18.82
CA LEU A 51 13.45 -15.56 -18.71
C LEU A 51 14.15 -15.84 -20.05
N GLU A 52 13.40 -15.82 -21.14
CA GLU A 52 13.93 -16.08 -22.47
C GLU A 52 14.82 -14.94 -22.95
N GLU A 53 14.40 -13.69 -22.79
CA GLU A 53 15.15 -12.48 -23.16
C GLU A 53 16.51 -12.41 -22.48
N GLU A 54 16.53 -12.56 -21.15
CA GLU A 54 17.75 -12.34 -20.36
C GLU A 54 18.69 -13.56 -20.33
N THR A 55 18.16 -14.77 -20.56
CA THR A 55 18.95 -16.02 -20.41
C THR A 55 19.04 -16.86 -21.67
N GLY A 56 18.13 -16.70 -22.62
CA GLY A 56 17.99 -17.57 -23.79
C GLY A 56 17.42 -18.95 -23.47
N TYR A 57 16.74 -19.13 -22.33
CA TYR A 57 16.10 -20.39 -21.94
C TYR A 57 14.58 -20.25 -21.85
N ARG A 58 13.88 -21.33 -22.23
CA ARG A 58 12.48 -21.57 -21.92
C ARG A 58 12.40 -22.60 -20.79
N ALA A 59 11.28 -22.66 -20.09
CA ALA A 59 11.08 -23.60 -18.99
C ALA A 59 9.76 -24.35 -19.12
N GLY A 60 9.79 -25.67 -18.95
CA GLY A 60 8.62 -26.54 -19.01
C GLY A 60 7.73 -26.42 -17.78
N THR A 61 8.33 -26.25 -16.60
CA THR A 61 7.61 -26.20 -15.32
C THR A 61 7.77 -24.85 -14.64
N TRP A 62 6.65 -24.29 -14.19
CA TRP A 62 6.59 -23.01 -13.49
C TRP A 62 5.82 -23.15 -12.19
N ARG A 63 6.39 -22.61 -11.12
CA ARG A 63 5.76 -22.54 -9.81
C ARG A 63 5.88 -21.13 -9.26
N LYS A 64 4.74 -20.50 -8.94
CA LYS A 64 4.73 -19.24 -8.21
C LYS A 64 5.24 -19.45 -6.78
N LEU A 65 6.27 -18.71 -6.39
CA LEU A 65 6.88 -18.79 -5.06
C LEU A 65 6.34 -17.72 -4.12
N ALA A 66 6.27 -16.46 -4.57
CA ALA A 66 5.89 -15.35 -3.71
C ALA A 66 5.36 -14.16 -4.50
N VAL A 67 4.68 -13.27 -3.79
CA VAL A 67 4.36 -11.90 -4.24
C VAL A 67 4.78 -10.97 -3.11
N PHE A 68 5.61 -9.96 -3.40
CA PHE A 68 6.12 -9.06 -2.37
C PHE A 68 6.43 -7.67 -2.93
N TRP A 69 6.33 -6.65 -2.07
CA TRP A 69 6.74 -5.28 -2.39
C TRP A 69 8.26 -5.13 -2.24
N THR A 70 8.91 -4.48 -3.19
CA THR A 70 10.38 -4.29 -3.16
C THR A 70 10.79 -3.24 -2.12
N ALA A 71 10.12 -2.09 -2.11
CA ALA A 71 10.39 -0.99 -1.18
C ALA A 71 9.13 -0.15 -0.93
N PRO A 72 8.12 -0.63 -0.18
CA PRO A 72 6.80 0.01 -0.06
C PRO A 72 6.82 1.40 0.60
N GLY A 73 7.93 1.81 1.22
CA GLY A 73 8.13 3.18 1.70
C GLY A 73 8.54 4.19 0.61
N PHE A 74 8.85 3.71 -0.61
CA PHE A 74 9.41 4.52 -1.70
C PHE A 74 8.83 4.16 -3.08
N ALA A 75 8.69 2.87 -3.38
CA ALA A 75 8.24 2.35 -4.68
C ALA A 75 6.92 1.58 -4.54
N SER A 76 6.05 1.73 -5.54
CA SER A 76 4.83 0.93 -5.73
C SER A 76 5.09 -0.30 -6.60
N GLU A 77 6.31 -0.83 -6.58
CA GLU A 77 6.70 -1.99 -7.38
C GLU A 77 6.36 -3.28 -6.62
N LEU A 78 5.46 -4.08 -7.21
CA LEU A 78 5.03 -5.38 -6.72
C LEU A 78 5.69 -6.48 -7.53
N MET A 79 6.55 -7.28 -6.89
CA MET A 79 7.26 -8.37 -7.54
C MET A 79 6.47 -9.68 -7.49
N HIS A 80 6.37 -10.35 -8.63
CA HIS A 80 5.81 -11.69 -8.78
C HIS A 80 6.95 -12.67 -9.02
N LEU A 81 7.22 -13.52 -8.02
CA LEU A 81 8.39 -14.40 -8.04
C LEU A 81 7.99 -15.84 -8.39
N TYR A 82 8.69 -16.40 -9.36
CA TYR A 82 8.49 -17.77 -9.84
C TYR A 82 9.77 -18.62 -9.74
N LEU A 83 9.59 -19.93 -9.60
CA LEU A 83 10.57 -20.97 -9.84
C LEU A 83 10.27 -21.61 -11.19
N ALA A 84 11.23 -21.52 -12.11
CA ALA A 84 11.23 -22.17 -13.40
C ALA A 84 12.19 -23.38 -13.36
N THR A 85 11.73 -24.54 -13.81
CA THR A 85 12.51 -25.78 -13.96
C THR A 85 12.21 -26.44 -15.29
N ASP A 86 12.93 -27.53 -15.61
CA ASP A 86 12.86 -28.18 -16.92
C ASP A 86 13.26 -27.19 -18.02
N LEU A 87 14.48 -26.65 -17.88
CA LEU A 87 15.00 -25.59 -18.74
C LEU A 87 15.51 -26.17 -20.06
N GLU A 88 15.09 -25.55 -21.15
CA GLU A 88 15.53 -25.86 -22.51
C GLU A 88 16.04 -24.59 -23.19
N PRO A 89 17.15 -24.65 -23.95
CA PRO A 89 17.60 -23.51 -24.74
C PRO A 89 16.51 -23.10 -25.74
N ALA A 90 16.24 -21.80 -25.86
CA ALA A 90 15.38 -21.28 -26.92
C ALA A 90 16.02 -21.54 -28.30
N HIS A 91 15.18 -21.79 -29.30
CA HIS A 91 15.66 -22.02 -30.67
C HIS A 91 16.39 -20.77 -31.18
N PRO A 92 17.58 -20.88 -31.81
CA PRO A 92 18.39 -19.71 -32.20
C PRO A 92 17.64 -18.69 -33.06
N ASP A 93 16.74 -19.17 -33.92
CA ASP A 93 15.94 -18.35 -34.83
C ASP A 93 14.69 -17.72 -34.19
N GLU A 94 14.31 -18.14 -32.98
CA GLU A 94 13.13 -17.67 -32.25
C GLU A 94 13.47 -17.01 -30.89
N ARG A 95 14.75 -16.93 -30.57
CA ARG A 95 15.22 -16.48 -29.26
C ARG A 95 14.98 -14.99 -29.10
N LEU A 96 14.26 -14.62 -28.04
CA LEU A 96 14.19 -13.23 -27.60
C LEU A 96 15.54 -12.77 -27.05
N GLY A 97 15.94 -11.55 -27.39
CA GLY A 97 17.16 -10.92 -26.87
C GLY A 97 16.83 -9.93 -25.76
N PRO A 98 17.80 -9.58 -24.90
CA PRO A 98 17.60 -8.49 -23.94
C PRO A 98 17.37 -7.17 -24.69
N ASP A 99 16.74 -6.21 -24.03
CA ASP A 99 16.52 -4.88 -24.57
C ASP A 99 17.84 -4.20 -24.96
N GLU A 100 17.79 -3.24 -25.90
CA GLU A 100 18.98 -2.55 -26.42
C GLU A 100 19.82 -1.86 -25.32
N ASP A 101 19.16 -1.47 -24.22
CA ASP A 101 19.78 -0.82 -23.07
C ASP A 101 20.27 -1.81 -21.97
N GLU A 102 20.05 -3.12 -22.17
CA GLU A 102 20.34 -4.16 -21.19
C GLU A 102 21.59 -4.98 -21.51
N HIS A 103 22.73 -4.51 -21.02
CA HIS A 103 23.97 -5.27 -21.05
C HIS A 103 24.05 -6.29 -19.90
N LEU A 104 23.48 -7.47 -20.14
CA LEU A 104 23.44 -8.58 -19.19
C LEU A 104 24.45 -9.67 -19.55
N ARG A 105 25.08 -10.28 -18.54
CA ARG A 105 25.88 -11.50 -18.73
C ARG A 105 25.30 -12.65 -17.91
N LEU A 106 24.86 -13.69 -18.60
CA LEU A 106 24.40 -14.94 -17.98
C LEU A 106 25.53 -15.63 -17.21
N GLU A 107 25.24 -16.00 -15.96
CA GLU A 107 26.09 -16.79 -15.09
C GLU A 107 25.28 -17.99 -14.57
N ARG A 108 25.89 -19.19 -14.64
CA ARG A 108 25.32 -20.41 -14.03
C ARG A 108 26.10 -20.68 -12.76
N ARG A 109 25.40 -20.80 -11.63
CA ARG A 109 26.03 -21.05 -10.33
C ARG A 109 25.35 -22.23 -9.65
N PRO A 110 26.08 -23.22 -9.10
CA PRO A 110 25.47 -24.29 -8.32
C PRO A 110 24.56 -23.72 -7.23
N PHE A 111 23.34 -24.25 -7.08
CA PHE A 111 22.33 -23.67 -6.20
C PHE A 111 22.84 -23.48 -4.76
N ALA A 112 23.49 -24.52 -4.21
CA ALA A 112 24.08 -24.46 -2.88
C ALA A 112 25.15 -23.36 -2.74
N GLN A 113 25.90 -23.05 -3.80
CA GLN A 113 26.86 -21.95 -3.79
C GLN A 113 26.18 -20.58 -3.90
N ALA A 114 25.08 -20.48 -4.65
CA ALA A 114 24.29 -19.25 -4.72
C ALA A 114 23.66 -18.91 -3.36
N VAL A 115 23.16 -19.91 -2.62
CA VAL A 115 22.67 -19.71 -1.24
C VAL A 115 23.79 -19.23 -0.32
N LYS A 116 24.97 -19.87 -0.36
CA LYS A 116 26.14 -19.40 0.40
C LYS A 116 26.57 -17.99 0.01
N ALA A 117 26.45 -17.62 -1.26
CA ALA A 117 26.76 -16.27 -1.75
C ALA A 117 25.76 -15.22 -1.21
N VAL A 118 24.49 -15.58 -0.99
CA VAL A 118 23.53 -14.74 -0.27
C VAL A 118 23.96 -14.57 1.20
N GLU A 119 24.30 -15.67 1.87
CA GLU A 119 24.74 -15.64 3.28
C GLU A 119 26.03 -14.82 3.48
N ALA A 120 26.93 -14.83 2.49
CA ALA A 120 28.16 -14.04 2.47
C ALA A 120 27.96 -12.58 2.04
N GLY A 121 26.75 -12.19 1.59
CA GLY A 121 26.45 -10.84 1.11
C GLY A 121 27.00 -10.51 -0.29
N GLU A 122 27.45 -11.51 -1.05
CA GLU A 122 27.87 -11.33 -2.46
C GLU A 122 26.66 -11.09 -3.38
N ILE A 123 25.54 -11.75 -3.09
CA ILE A 123 24.25 -11.49 -3.73
C ILE A 123 23.48 -10.52 -2.84
N ALA A 124 23.44 -9.26 -3.26
CA ALA A 124 22.86 -8.14 -2.51
C ALA A 124 21.58 -7.58 -3.13
N ASP A 125 20.98 -8.30 -4.07
CA ASP A 125 19.71 -7.94 -4.72
C ASP A 125 18.52 -8.60 -4.02
N ALA A 126 17.48 -7.81 -3.71
CA ALA A 126 16.38 -8.23 -2.85
C ALA A 126 15.55 -9.39 -3.43
N LYS A 127 15.23 -9.34 -4.73
CA LYS A 127 14.45 -10.41 -5.40
C LYS A 127 15.26 -11.71 -5.46
N SER A 128 16.57 -11.62 -5.66
CA SER A 128 17.47 -12.77 -5.68
C SER A 128 17.62 -13.41 -4.32
N ILE A 129 17.84 -12.61 -3.27
CA ILE A 129 17.88 -13.08 -1.88
C ILE A 129 16.56 -13.77 -1.53
N ALA A 130 15.42 -13.12 -1.80
CA ALA A 130 14.10 -13.66 -1.50
C ALA A 130 13.86 -15.00 -2.21
N GLY A 131 14.18 -15.11 -3.50
CA GLY A 131 13.98 -16.34 -4.24
C GLY A 131 14.90 -17.48 -3.82
N LEU A 132 16.20 -17.21 -3.63
CA LEU A 132 17.17 -18.25 -3.28
C LEU A 132 16.85 -18.85 -1.92
N LEU A 133 16.57 -18.01 -0.92
CA LEU A 133 16.21 -18.48 0.41
C LEU A 133 14.82 -19.14 0.46
N SER A 134 13.87 -18.70 -0.38
CA SER A 134 12.56 -19.35 -0.50
C SER A 134 12.68 -20.78 -1.02
N VAL A 135 13.50 -21.00 -2.04
CA VAL A 135 13.72 -22.34 -2.61
C VAL A 135 14.57 -23.21 -1.68
N ASP A 136 15.58 -22.66 -1.01
CA ASP A 136 16.38 -23.40 -0.03
C ASP A 136 15.49 -23.90 1.13
N ARG A 137 14.66 -23.01 1.69
CA ARG A 137 13.65 -23.38 2.69
C ARG A 137 12.70 -24.45 2.15
N MET A 138 12.21 -24.28 0.92
CA MET A 138 11.28 -25.22 0.29
C MET A 138 11.88 -26.63 0.18
N ARG A 139 13.16 -26.72 -0.18
CA ARG A 139 13.88 -27.99 -0.32
C ARG A 139 14.15 -28.66 1.02
N ARG A 140 14.36 -27.89 2.09
CA ARG A 140 14.66 -28.41 3.44
C ARG A 140 13.42 -28.83 4.24
N GLU A 141 12.34 -28.06 4.16
CA GLU A 141 11.20 -28.16 5.09
C GLU A 141 9.84 -28.46 4.43
N GLY A 142 9.79 -28.69 3.11
CA GLY A 142 8.54 -28.86 2.36
C GLY A 142 8.06 -27.55 1.73
N PRO A 143 6.87 -27.49 1.10
CA PRO A 143 6.44 -26.34 0.28
C PRO A 143 6.67 -25.00 1.01
N GLY A 144 7.52 -24.15 0.41
CA GLY A 144 7.94 -22.86 0.94
C GLY A 144 6.80 -21.84 1.03
N LEU A 145 7.15 -20.57 1.31
CA LEU A 145 6.24 -19.45 1.51
C LEU A 145 5.00 -19.56 0.60
N ASN A 146 3.81 -19.67 1.20
CA ASN A 146 2.59 -19.55 0.41
C ASN A 146 2.60 -18.17 -0.25
N PRO A 147 2.31 -18.06 -1.56
CA PRO A 147 2.08 -16.75 -2.16
C PRO A 147 1.02 -16.06 -1.30
N ALA A 148 1.22 -14.77 -1.01
CA ALA A 148 0.24 -13.99 -0.27
C ALA A 148 -1.12 -14.22 -0.94
N GLN A 149 -1.99 -14.98 -0.27
CA GLN A 149 -3.31 -15.26 -0.82
C GLN A 149 -4.02 -13.91 -0.88
N PRO A 150 -4.68 -13.57 -2.00
CA PRO A 150 -5.55 -12.40 -2.00
C PRO A 150 -6.52 -12.56 -0.83
N LEU A 151 -6.53 -11.57 0.06
CA LEU A 151 -7.40 -11.60 1.24
C LEU A 151 -8.83 -11.87 0.77
N THR A 152 -9.37 -13.02 1.18
CA THR A 152 -10.71 -13.51 0.82
C THR A 152 -11.79 -12.80 1.64
N VAL A 153 -11.65 -11.49 1.82
CA VAL A 153 -12.69 -10.66 2.41
C VAL A 153 -13.60 -10.14 1.30
N PRO A 154 -14.93 -10.12 1.50
CA PRO A 154 -15.84 -9.47 0.58
C PRO A 154 -15.43 -8.00 0.40
N MET A 155 -15.16 -7.61 -0.85
CA MET A 155 -14.75 -6.25 -1.20
C MET A 155 -15.96 -5.43 -1.65
N ARG A 156 -16.06 -4.19 -1.19
CA ARG A 156 -17.05 -3.20 -1.64
C ARG A 156 -16.35 -2.10 -2.41
N THR A 157 -16.66 -1.99 -3.69
CA THR A 157 -16.13 -0.95 -4.56
C THR A 157 -16.99 0.31 -4.48
N TYR A 158 -16.34 1.47 -4.39
CA TYR A 158 -16.99 2.76 -4.39
C TYR A 158 -16.10 3.82 -5.03
N ARG A 159 -16.75 4.86 -5.56
CA ARG A 159 -16.10 6.11 -5.94
C ARG A 159 -16.56 7.21 -5.00
N ALA A 160 -15.61 7.88 -4.36
CA ALA A 160 -15.90 9.07 -3.57
C ALA A 160 -16.24 10.24 -4.51
N THR A 161 -17.17 11.08 -4.09
CA THR A 161 -17.49 12.34 -4.77
C THR A 161 -16.68 13.49 -4.19
N VAL A 162 -16.53 14.57 -4.96
CA VAL A 162 -15.90 15.81 -4.50
C VAL A 162 -16.61 16.36 -3.25
N ILE A 163 -17.94 16.27 -3.22
CA ILE A 163 -18.76 16.70 -2.08
C ILE A 163 -18.46 15.85 -0.85
N GLU A 164 -18.36 14.53 -1.00
CA GLU A 164 -18.01 13.63 0.11
C GLU A 164 -16.61 13.93 0.66
N TYR A 165 -15.62 14.17 -0.20
CA TYR A 165 -14.28 14.58 0.21
C TYR A 165 -14.30 15.90 0.99
N ALA A 166 -15.04 16.90 0.52
CA ALA A 166 -15.17 18.18 1.20
C ALA A 166 -15.90 18.06 2.55
N MET A 167 -16.97 17.27 2.62
CA MET A 167 -17.73 17.02 3.85
C MET A 167 -16.91 16.23 4.87
N ALA A 168 -16.13 15.23 4.43
CA ALA A 168 -15.21 14.50 5.30
C ALA A 168 -14.15 15.44 5.88
N SER A 169 -13.55 16.28 5.04
CA SER A 169 -12.54 17.29 5.45
C SER A 169 -13.11 18.28 6.48
N ALA A 170 -14.29 18.86 6.21
CA ALA A 170 -14.96 19.76 7.13
C ALA A 170 -15.29 19.09 8.48
N THR A 171 -15.72 17.82 8.44
CA THR A 171 -16.05 17.03 9.64
C THR A 171 -14.82 16.81 10.54
N VAL A 172 -13.65 16.62 9.95
CA VAL A 172 -12.38 16.48 10.68
C VAL A 172 -11.96 17.83 11.26
N ILE A 173 -11.95 18.85 10.42
CA ILE A 173 -11.40 20.18 10.75
C ILE A 173 -12.23 20.89 11.82
N ARG A 174 -13.57 20.81 11.78
CA ARG A 174 -14.45 21.45 12.79
C ARG A 174 -14.20 20.99 14.22
N ARG A 175 -13.61 19.79 14.39
CA ARG A 175 -13.26 19.22 15.70
C ARG A 175 -11.80 19.49 16.10
N SER A 176 -11.03 20.19 15.26
CA SER A 176 -9.66 20.55 15.58
C SER A 176 -9.61 21.69 16.61
N ARG A 177 -8.60 21.66 17.48
CA ARG A 177 -8.39 22.72 18.49
C ARG A 177 -8.18 24.08 17.84
N ALA A 178 -7.44 24.11 16.72
CA ALA A 178 -7.22 25.33 15.96
C ALA A 178 -8.53 25.94 15.46
N SER A 179 -9.42 25.13 14.88
CA SER A 179 -10.72 25.61 14.38
C SER A 179 -11.57 26.22 15.48
N LEU A 180 -11.60 25.57 16.66
CA LEU A 180 -12.32 26.08 17.83
C LEU A 180 -11.74 27.41 18.33
N VAL A 181 -10.41 27.53 18.42
CA VAL A 181 -9.75 28.77 18.84
C VAL A 181 -10.09 29.92 17.90
N PHE A 182 -9.96 29.72 16.58
CA PHE A 182 -10.31 30.76 15.61
C PHE A 182 -11.80 31.12 15.66
N ALA A 183 -12.70 30.13 15.77
CA ALA A 183 -14.13 30.40 15.91
C ALA A 183 -14.42 31.28 17.15
N THR A 184 -13.79 31.00 18.29
CA THR A 184 -13.93 31.81 19.51
C THR A 184 -13.35 33.22 19.34
N LEU A 185 -12.18 33.36 18.73
CA LEU A 185 -11.55 34.67 18.48
C LEU A 185 -12.43 35.53 17.56
N PHE A 186 -12.97 34.96 16.48
CA PHE A 186 -13.87 35.70 15.59
C PHE A 186 -15.20 36.04 16.25
N ALA A 187 -15.74 35.16 17.11
CA ALA A 187 -16.93 35.50 17.89
C ALA A 187 -16.66 36.66 18.87
N ALA A 188 -15.48 36.72 19.49
CA ALA A 188 -15.08 37.84 20.35
C ALA A 188 -14.90 39.15 19.55
N ALA A 189 -14.26 39.07 18.38
CA ALA A 189 -14.12 40.22 17.47
C ALA A 189 -15.47 40.74 16.96
N ALA A 190 -16.42 39.83 16.68
CA ALA A 190 -17.79 40.20 16.35
C ALA A 190 -18.47 40.95 17.49
N ALA A 191 -18.36 40.45 18.73
CA ALA A 191 -18.94 41.12 19.90
C ALA A 191 -18.36 42.53 20.10
N TRP A 192 -17.04 42.68 19.94
CA TRP A 192 -16.38 43.99 20.02
C TRP A 192 -16.83 44.96 18.92
N ALA A 193 -16.97 44.49 17.68
CA ALA A 193 -17.45 45.30 16.56
C ALA A 193 -18.91 45.76 16.77
N ILE A 194 -19.77 44.90 17.35
CA ILE A 194 -21.15 45.26 17.73
C ILE A 194 -21.14 46.37 18.78
N LEU A 195 -20.32 46.24 19.82
CA LEU A 195 -20.19 47.26 20.88
C LEU A 195 -19.63 48.58 20.37
N SER A 196 -18.83 48.55 19.31
CA SER A 196 -18.25 49.73 18.65
C SER A 196 -19.14 50.32 17.56
N ALA A 197 -20.35 49.80 17.36
CA ALA A 197 -21.29 50.19 16.31
C ALA A 197 -20.76 50.01 14.86
N GLU A 198 -19.81 49.09 14.65
CA GLU A 198 -19.23 48.76 13.34
C GLU A 198 -19.98 47.58 12.67
N THR A 199 -21.18 47.83 12.15
CA THR A 199 -22.09 46.76 11.66
C THR A 199 -21.49 45.89 10.57
N VAL A 200 -20.77 46.47 9.60
CA VAL A 200 -20.16 45.70 8.49
C VAL A 200 -19.10 44.74 9.02
N LEU A 201 -18.25 45.22 9.93
CA LEU A 201 -17.17 44.41 10.51
C LEU A 201 -17.74 43.30 11.40
N ALA A 202 -18.81 43.58 12.15
CA ALA A 202 -19.52 42.57 12.93
C ALA A 202 -20.03 41.41 12.06
N ILE A 203 -20.65 41.70 10.91
CA ILE A 203 -21.14 40.67 9.98
C ILE A 203 -19.98 39.79 9.48
N VAL A 204 -18.85 40.40 9.07
CA VAL A 204 -17.67 39.66 8.60
C VAL A 204 -17.17 38.69 9.68
N TRP A 205 -17.02 39.15 10.91
CA TRP A 205 -16.55 38.31 12.01
C TRP A 205 -17.53 37.19 12.38
N ILE A 206 -18.84 37.45 12.33
CA ILE A 206 -19.88 36.43 12.54
C ILE A 206 -19.78 35.32 11.49
N VAL A 207 -19.66 35.70 10.21
CA VAL A 207 -19.53 34.74 9.10
C VAL A 207 -18.27 33.88 9.27
N LEU A 208 -17.14 34.49 9.62
CA LEU A 208 -15.90 33.77 9.89
C LEU A 208 -16.03 32.83 11.11
N ALA A 209 -16.66 33.28 12.20
CA ALA A 209 -16.90 32.45 13.38
C ALA A 209 -17.73 31.20 13.03
N ILE A 210 -18.82 31.37 12.27
CA ILE A 210 -19.67 30.26 11.81
C ILE A 210 -18.88 29.33 10.89
N ALA A 211 -18.12 29.88 9.93
CA ALA A 211 -17.33 29.09 8.99
C ALA A 211 -16.29 28.20 9.70
N PHE A 212 -15.63 28.70 10.74
CA PHE A 212 -14.68 27.93 11.55
C PHE A 212 -15.38 26.98 12.54
N ALA A 213 -16.50 27.37 13.15
CA ALA A 213 -17.23 26.50 14.07
C ALA A 213 -17.83 25.27 13.36
N THR A 214 -18.26 25.45 12.11
CA THR A 214 -18.86 24.38 11.28
C THR A 214 -17.84 23.61 10.44
N GLY A 215 -16.64 24.17 10.24
CA GLY A 215 -15.61 23.63 9.34
C GLY A 215 -15.83 23.98 7.87
N LEU A 216 -16.84 24.80 7.53
CA LEU A 216 -17.13 25.22 6.15
C LEU A 216 -15.98 25.98 5.50
N PHE A 217 -15.10 26.61 6.27
CA PHE A 217 -13.91 27.27 5.72
C PHE A 217 -12.96 26.29 5.01
N ALA A 218 -13.02 24.99 5.32
CA ALA A 218 -12.21 23.97 4.66
C ALA A 218 -12.72 23.61 3.26
N PHE A 219 -13.97 23.96 2.94
CA PHE A 219 -14.64 23.54 1.72
C PHE A 219 -13.93 24.04 0.45
N PRO A 220 -13.54 25.33 0.33
CA PRO A 220 -12.80 25.81 -0.84
C PRO A 220 -11.46 25.10 -1.03
N PHE A 221 -10.73 24.83 0.05
CA PHE A 221 -9.46 24.10 -0.01
C PHE A 221 -9.67 22.64 -0.42
N ALA A 222 -10.74 22.01 0.06
CA ALA A 222 -11.08 20.65 -0.31
C ALA A 222 -11.49 20.56 -1.80
N LEU A 223 -12.23 21.55 -2.32
CA LEU A 223 -12.55 21.66 -3.74
C LEU A 223 -11.29 21.84 -4.59
N LEU A 224 -10.38 22.73 -4.16
CA LEU A 224 -9.11 22.95 -4.85
C LEU A 224 -8.24 21.69 -4.86
N ALA A 225 -8.16 20.97 -3.74
CA ALA A 225 -7.45 19.71 -3.64
C ALA A 225 -8.08 18.62 -4.53
N ALA A 226 -9.41 18.51 -4.53
CA ALA A 226 -10.14 17.58 -5.41
C ALA A 226 -9.95 17.89 -6.89
N TRP A 227 -9.79 19.17 -7.26
CA TRP A 227 -9.44 19.57 -8.62
C TRP A 227 -7.98 19.23 -8.95
N ARG A 228 -7.03 19.54 -8.05
CA ARG A 228 -5.58 19.33 -8.27
C ARG A 228 -5.16 17.87 -8.27
N TYR A 229 -5.81 17.04 -7.47
CA TYR A 229 -5.50 15.62 -7.24
C TYR A 229 -6.70 14.73 -7.58
N ARG A 230 -7.45 15.10 -8.62
CA ARG A 230 -8.69 14.44 -9.05
C ARG A 230 -8.52 12.93 -9.19
N ASP A 231 -7.47 12.50 -9.87
CA ASP A 231 -7.24 11.09 -10.17
C ASP A 231 -6.86 10.28 -8.92
N ARG A 232 -6.38 10.92 -7.85
CA ARG A 232 -6.10 10.24 -6.57
C ARG A 232 -7.31 10.24 -5.63
N ILE A 233 -8.10 11.30 -5.63
CA ILE A 233 -9.23 11.49 -4.70
C ILE A 233 -10.51 10.81 -5.21
N LEU A 234 -10.73 10.83 -6.52
CA LEU A 234 -11.93 10.30 -7.18
C LEU A 234 -11.69 8.96 -7.88
N GLN A 235 -10.55 8.28 -7.61
CA GLN A 235 -10.32 6.93 -8.12
C GLN A 235 -11.33 5.94 -7.53
N GLU A 236 -11.54 4.86 -8.26
CA GLU A 236 -12.31 3.73 -7.76
C GLU A 236 -11.53 3.05 -6.63
N THR A 237 -12.21 2.84 -5.50
CA THR A 237 -11.61 2.24 -4.30
C THR A 237 -12.48 1.08 -3.86
N ALA A 238 -11.88 -0.10 -3.73
CA ALA A 238 -12.47 -1.25 -3.09
C ALA A 238 -11.97 -1.36 -1.65
N VAL A 239 -12.91 -1.54 -0.71
CA VAL A 239 -12.61 -1.76 0.70
C VAL A 239 -13.21 -3.08 1.17
N GLY A 240 -12.42 -3.86 1.90
CA GLY A 240 -12.85 -5.09 2.56
C GLY A 240 -12.53 -5.00 4.05
N VAL A 241 -13.30 -5.71 4.87
CA VAL A 241 -13.08 -5.80 6.30
C VAL A 241 -13.06 -7.26 6.71
N GLY A 242 -12.05 -7.63 7.49
CA GLY A 242 -11.91 -8.99 8.00
C GLY A 242 -11.36 -9.05 9.42
N PRO A 243 -11.15 -10.27 9.94
CA PRO A 243 -10.64 -10.48 11.29
C PRO A 243 -9.29 -9.81 11.57
N SER A 244 -8.46 -9.62 10.55
CA SER A 244 -7.13 -9.01 10.66
C SER A 244 -7.14 -7.49 10.57
N GLY A 245 -8.11 -6.88 9.86
CA GLY A 245 -8.19 -5.43 9.69
C GLY A 245 -9.01 -4.99 8.49
N PHE A 246 -8.59 -3.87 7.90
CA PHE A 246 -9.14 -3.36 6.65
C PHE A 246 -8.21 -3.69 5.49
N VAL A 247 -8.81 -3.97 4.34
CA VAL A 247 -8.11 -4.18 3.07
C VAL A 247 -8.57 -3.10 2.11
N TYR A 248 -7.63 -2.45 1.44
CA TYR A 248 -7.88 -1.45 0.42
C TYR A 248 -7.28 -1.90 -0.90
N ARG A 249 -8.02 -1.65 -1.97
CA ARG A 249 -7.55 -1.82 -3.33
C ARG A 249 -8.01 -0.61 -4.15
N THR A 250 -7.08 0.04 -4.82
CA THR A 250 -7.32 1.03 -5.86
C THR A 250 -6.56 0.60 -7.11
N ASP A 251 -6.68 1.36 -8.19
CA ASP A 251 -5.94 1.11 -9.44
C ASP A 251 -4.41 1.12 -9.24
N THR A 252 -3.93 1.80 -8.20
CA THR A 252 -2.50 2.04 -7.96
C THR A 252 -1.99 1.47 -6.63
N TYR A 253 -2.86 0.92 -5.80
CA TYR A 253 -2.49 0.52 -4.44
C TYR A 253 -3.32 -0.67 -3.94
N VAL A 254 -2.64 -1.70 -3.41
CA VAL A 254 -3.26 -2.77 -2.64
C VAL A 254 -2.59 -2.84 -1.28
N GLY A 255 -3.35 -2.68 -0.21
CA GLY A 255 -2.79 -2.67 1.13
C GLY A 255 -3.74 -3.22 2.17
N GLU A 256 -3.17 -3.87 3.18
CA GLU A 256 -3.87 -4.29 4.38
C GLU A 256 -3.42 -3.42 5.55
N THR A 257 -4.38 -2.92 6.33
CA THR A 257 -4.12 -2.24 7.59
C THR A 257 -4.72 -3.05 8.72
N GLY A 258 -3.85 -3.66 9.52
CA GLY A 258 -4.27 -4.44 10.67
C GLY A 258 -4.93 -3.60 11.76
N TRP A 259 -5.82 -4.22 12.55
CA TRP A 259 -6.49 -3.52 13.66
C TRP A 259 -5.51 -2.86 14.65
N GLY A 260 -4.31 -3.45 14.81
CA GLY A 260 -3.21 -2.94 15.64
C GLY A 260 -2.71 -1.55 15.27
N THR A 261 -2.80 -1.20 13.99
CA THR A 261 -2.23 0.03 13.43
C THR A 261 -3.10 1.26 13.71
N PHE A 262 -4.43 1.08 13.82
CA PHE A 262 -5.32 2.21 14.06
C PHE A 262 -5.21 2.72 15.49
N ARG A 263 -5.04 4.04 15.62
CA ARG A 263 -5.13 4.77 16.89
C ARG A 263 -6.58 4.99 17.29
N ARG A 264 -7.44 5.21 16.29
CA ARG A 264 -8.87 5.47 16.50
C ARG A 264 -9.70 5.04 15.30
N ILE A 265 -10.86 4.43 15.56
CA ILE A 265 -11.86 4.04 14.56
C ILE A 265 -13.19 4.63 15.01
N ARG A 266 -13.83 5.49 14.22
CA ARG A 266 -15.09 6.13 14.63
C ARG A 266 -16.01 6.39 13.47
N GLU A 267 -17.30 6.23 13.71
CA GLU A 267 -18.34 6.71 12.82
C GLU A 267 -18.68 8.17 13.18
N THR A 268 -18.69 9.07 12.22
CA THR A 268 -19.09 10.47 12.44
C THR A 268 -19.72 11.02 11.18
N GLY A 269 -20.96 11.51 11.31
CA GLY A 269 -21.74 11.94 10.15
C GLY A 269 -22.03 10.75 9.24
N GLN A 270 -21.70 10.88 7.96
CA GLN A 270 -21.89 9.84 6.95
C GLN A 270 -20.61 9.03 6.68
N PHE A 271 -19.60 9.11 7.55
CA PHE A 271 -18.28 8.53 7.30
C PHE A 271 -17.80 7.67 8.47
N LEU A 272 -17.12 6.59 8.13
CA LEU A 272 -16.22 5.85 9.01
C LEU A 272 -14.82 6.45 8.88
N PHE A 273 -14.28 6.99 9.97
CA PHE A 273 -12.93 7.54 10.03
C PHE A 273 -11.97 6.55 10.70
N LEU A 274 -10.81 6.39 10.08
CA LEU A 274 -9.76 5.46 10.47
C LEU A 274 -8.46 6.24 10.63
N ASP A 275 -8.04 6.42 11.88
CA ASP A 275 -6.90 7.24 12.27
C ASP A 275 -5.66 6.36 12.42
N LEU A 276 -4.65 6.56 11.56
CA LEU A 276 -3.36 5.87 11.61
C LEU A 276 -2.28 6.69 12.33
N GLY A 277 -2.58 7.92 12.76
CA GLY A 277 -1.62 8.87 13.31
C GLY A 277 -1.26 10.00 12.34
N PRO A 278 -0.25 9.83 11.48
CA PRO A 278 0.12 10.86 10.51
C PRO A 278 -0.90 10.97 9.36
N GLN A 279 -1.72 9.94 9.17
CA GLN A 279 -2.73 9.87 8.12
C GLN A 279 -4.08 9.51 8.74
N GLN A 280 -5.14 10.03 8.13
CA GLN A 280 -6.51 9.68 8.45
C GLN A 280 -7.22 9.29 7.16
N LEU A 281 -7.72 8.06 7.15
CA LEU A 281 -8.57 7.56 6.07
C LEU A 281 -10.03 7.74 6.46
N TYR A 282 -10.88 7.83 5.45
CA TYR A 282 -12.33 7.82 5.66
C TYR A 282 -13.00 6.98 4.57
N VAL A 283 -14.10 6.34 4.94
CA VAL A 283 -14.95 5.57 4.03
C VAL A 283 -16.40 6.03 4.22
N PRO A 284 -17.13 6.39 3.16
CA PRO A 284 -18.56 6.70 3.28
C PRO A 284 -19.33 5.49 3.84
N LEU A 285 -20.19 5.69 4.83
CA LEU A 285 -20.95 4.61 5.47
C LEU A 285 -21.90 3.91 4.48
N ARG A 286 -22.33 4.60 3.41
CA ARG A 286 -23.15 4.03 2.32
C ARG A 286 -22.47 2.88 1.56
N VAL A 287 -21.15 2.72 1.72
CA VAL A 287 -20.38 1.64 1.10
C VAL A 287 -20.70 0.30 1.77
N PHE A 288 -21.10 0.33 3.03
CA PHE A 288 -21.35 -0.86 3.84
C PHE A 288 -22.85 -1.10 4.04
N THR A 289 -23.26 -2.37 4.06
CA THR A 289 -24.60 -2.74 4.52
C THR A 289 -24.73 -2.56 6.03
N ARG A 290 -25.95 -2.65 6.57
CA ARG A 290 -26.15 -2.56 8.03
C ARG A 290 -25.44 -3.71 8.75
N GLU A 291 -25.47 -4.90 8.18
CA GLU A 291 -24.83 -6.10 8.72
C GLU A 291 -23.31 -5.94 8.74
N GLU A 292 -22.74 -5.38 7.67
CA GLU A 292 -21.29 -5.11 7.58
C GLU A 292 -20.85 -4.06 8.61
N LEU A 293 -21.65 -3.01 8.84
CA LEU A 293 -21.36 -2.02 9.89
C LEU A 293 -21.42 -2.63 11.30
N VAL A 294 -22.38 -3.52 11.55
CA VAL A 294 -22.45 -4.28 12.82
C VAL A 294 -21.20 -5.14 12.97
N GLU A 295 -20.76 -5.79 11.91
CA GLU A 295 -19.56 -6.63 11.93
C GLU A 295 -18.28 -5.80 12.15
N ILE A 296 -18.13 -4.64 11.49
CA ILE A 296 -17.02 -3.71 11.73
C ILE A 296 -16.96 -3.28 13.20
N ARG A 297 -18.11 -3.00 13.82
CA ARG A 297 -18.19 -2.66 15.25
C ARG A 297 -17.79 -3.84 16.13
N ARG A 298 -18.22 -5.05 15.80
CA ARG A 298 -17.86 -6.27 16.52
C ARG A 298 -16.35 -6.54 16.45
N LEU A 299 -15.77 -6.48 15.25
CA LEU A 299 -14.34 -6.71 15.01
C LEU A 299 -13.47 -5.64 15.67
N SER A 300 -13.85 -4.36 15.54
CA SER A 300 -13.14 -3.27 16.22
C SER A 300 -13.25 -3.37 17.75
N ALA A 301 -14.41 -3.72 18.30
CA ALA A 301 -14.54 -3.97 19.74
C ALA A 301 -13.64 -5.13 20.18
N GLY A 302 -13.61 -6.23 19.41
CA GLY A 302 -12.72 -7.38 19.65
C GLY A 302 -11.24 -7.02 19.60
N ALA A 303 -10.86 -6.05 18.76
CA ALA A 303 -9.50 -5.52 18.69
C ALA A 303 -9.15 -4.50 19.80
N GLY A 304 -10.08 -4.22 20.72
CA GLY A 304 -9.87 -3.37 21.89
C GLY A 304 -10.31 -1.91 21.73
N PHE A 305 -11.07 -1.56 20.69
CA PHE A 305 -11.63 -0.22 20.51
C PHE A 305 -12.90 -0.03 21.37
N GLY A 306 -12.97 1.08 22.10
CA GLY A 306 -14.14 1.46 22.89
C GLY A 306 -15.22 2.19 22.07
N PRO A 307 -16.38 2.51 22.67
CA PRO A 307 -17.47 3.21 21.99
C PRO A 307 -17.10 4.60 21.47
N ASP A 308 -16.12 5.26 22.07
CA ASP A 308 -15.58 6.55 21.63
C ASP A 308 -14.60 6.42 20.44
N GLY A 309 -14.36 5.18 20.01
CA GLY A 309 -13.49 4.79 18.93
C GLY A 309 -12.01 4.67 19.31
N ARG A 310 -11.62 4.92 20.56
CA ARG A 310 -10.22 4.86 20.98
C ARG A 310 -9.87 3.46 21.48
N ARG A 311 -8.61 3.03 21.33
CA ARG A 311 -8.13 1.82 22.00
C ARG A 311 -8.25 2.00 23.52
N ARG A 312 -8.87 1.02 24.18
CA ARG A 312 -8.79 0.89 25.64
C ARG A 312 -7.34 0.56 25.97
N SER A 313 -6.67 1.38 26.76
CA SER A 313 -5.29 1.09 27.15
C SER A 313 -5.27 -0.21 27.95
N THR A 314 -4.51 -1.21 27.52
CA THR A 314 -4.03 -2.30 28.37
C THR A 314 -2.94 -1.78 29.31
N ARG A 315 -3.23 -0.71 30.06
CA ARG A 315 -2.48 -0.44 31.29
C ARG A 315 -3.18 -1.22 32.39
N GLY A 316 -2.66 -2.43 32.64
CA GLY A 316 -2.82 -3.04 33.96
C GLY A 316 -2.37 -2.04 35.04
N PRO A 317 -2.83 -2.21 36.29
CA PRO A 317 -2.48 -1.30 37.38
C PRO A 317 -0.96 -1.11 37.39
N ARG A 318 -0.51 0.15 37.42
CA ARG A 318 0.93 0.46 37.50
C ARG A 318 1.45 -0.18 38.79
N GLY A 319 2.05 -1.35 38.68
CA GLY A 319 2.91 -1.89 39.71
C GLY A 319 4.01 -0.88 39.93
N LEU A 320 4.01 -0.25 41.10
CA LEU A 320 5.14 0.49 41.62
C LEU A 320 6.32 -0.48 41.68
N SER A 321 7.22 -0.39 40.71
CA SER A 321 8.57 -0.96 40.84
C SER A 321 9.31 -0.14 41.90
N PRO A 322 9.82 -0.75 42.97
CA PRO A 322 10.68 -0.06 43.91
C PRO A 322 11.98 0.30 43.18
N ARG A 323 12.31 1.59 43.14
CA ARG A 323 13.58 2.04 42.58
C ARG A 323 14.73 1.51 43.45
N PRO A 324 15.87 1.15 42.84
CA PRO A 324 17.09 0.77 43.56
C PRO A 324 17.67 1.95 44.35
#